data_AF-A0A0D6LLN1-F1
#
_entry.id   AF-A0A0D6LLN1-F1
#
_cell.length_a   1.000
_cell.length_b   1.000
_cell.length_c   1.000
_cell.angle_alpha   90.00
_cell.angle_beta   90.00
_cell.angle_gamma   90.00
#
_symmetry.space_group_name_H-M   'P 1'
#
loop_
_entity.id
_entity.type
_entity.pdbx_description
1 polymer ?
#
loop_
_entity_poly.entity_id
_entity_poly.type
_entity_poly.pdbx_seq_one_letter_code
_entity_poly.pdbx_strand_id
1 'polypeptide(L)'
;MAYPELDSVSERIQKCIVDEERQYWSVMDKGYSLFEQMRLSLPSGSSVFPGEDAFTLHDTHGIPIEVTEDLAREHGLDLDVKKFLELKEQAKVLSRSQSGFSKSVTLDTTGLERHSDKAKYKYSIDGNGSYVFPSINTSVLALFCENERVDSLSSNGSLVLEDCQFYAEEGGQKCDKGLLEMDGQPAFEVSCVEKVNGIAILHGKILGSHRITKGSVITQKIDVDRRLALMRAHTATHLLNWALRRVGAGRGQRGSSIDEDSLRFDYATDDCAGEDDIGKEYPEIVRVARVGDSLDEGFAVECCSGTHVLNTASITDFTILSDRSSAKGVRRIFALTGEKARQSRSYGREIVSRLESQCSNPAELQGNDIPGERIEWAQMPHQDNVRARELLKMIKKKRKEAKKQITAH
;
A
#
# COMPACT_ATOMS: atom_id res chain seq x y z
N MET A 1 -42.52 10.14 -3.89
CA MET A 1 -41.72 9.10 -4.57
C MET A 1 -40.83 8.42 -3.55
N ALA A 2 -40.50 7.14 -3.73
CA ALA A 2 -39.83 6.34 -2.70
C ALA A 2 -38.36 6.73 -2.46
N TYR A 3 -37.70 7.37 -3.43
CA TYR A 3 -36.26 7.73 -3.38
C TYR A 3 -36.03 9.11 -4.03
N PRO A 4 -36.24 10.23 -3.32
CA PRO A 4 -36.09 11.60 -3.84
C PRO A 4 -34.66 11.96 -4.26
N GLU A 5 -33.66 11.30 -3.69
CA GLU A 5 -32.25 11.50 -3.98
C GLU A 5 -31.89 11.15 -5.43
N LEU A 6 -32.59 10.17 -6.04
CA LEU A 6 -32.34 9.74 -7.42
C LEU A 6 -32.55 10.86 -8.44
N ASP A 7 -33.48 11.79 -8.20
CA ASP A 7 -33.70 12.93 -9.10
C ASP A 7 -32.46 13.84 -9.17
N SER A 8 -31.74 13.99 -8.06
CA SER A 8 -30.52 14.80 -7.98
C SER A 8 -29.27 14.14 -8.56
N VAL A 9 -29.28 12.81 -8.76
CA VAL A 9 -28.13 12.04 -9.27
C VAL A 9 -28.41 11.29 -10.58
N SER A 10 -29.62 11.40 -11.13
CA SER A 10 -30.06 10.67 -12.34
C SER A 10 -29.19 10.95 -13.56
N GLU A 11 -28.91 12.23 -13.87
CA GLU A 11 -28.03 12.60 -14.98
C GLU A 11 -26.61 12.03 -14.80
N ARG A 12 -26.14 11.94 -13.56
CA ARG A 12 -24.85 11.38 -13.21
C ARG A 12 -24.82 9.86 -13.36
N ILE A 13 -25.87 9.17 -12.94
CA ILE A 13 -26.03 7.72 -13.13
C ILE A 13 -26.07 7.39 -14.62
N GLN A 14 -26.83 8.15 -15.41
CA GLN A 14 -26.88 7.97 -16.86
C GLN A 14 -25.51 8.16 -17.51
N LYS A 15 -24.79 9.22 -17.13
CA LYS A 15 -23.42 9.45 -17.63
C LYS A 15 -22.48 8.31 -17.23
N CYS A 16 -22.54 7.85 -15.99
CA CYS A 16 -21.79 6.69 -15.51
C CYS A 16 -22.05 5.47 -16.39
N ILE A 17 -23.31 5.08 -16.59
CA ILE A 17 -23.69 3.91 -17.41
C ILE A 17 -23.16 4.06 -18.84
N VAL A 18 -23.30 5.23 -19.46
CA VAL A 18 -22.81 5.47 -20.82
C VAL A 18 -21.29 5.38 -20.91
N ASP A 19 -20.57 5.91 -19.93
CA ASP A 19 -19.11 5.83 -19.88
C ASP A 19 -18.64 4.39 -19.61
N GLU A 20 -19.35 3.65 -18.76
CA GLU A 20 -19.11 2.23 -18.51
C GLU A 20 -19.34 1.39 -19.77
N GLU A 21 -20.41 1.66 -20.51
CA GLU A 21 -20.74 0.98 -21.76
C GLU A 21 -19.67 1.24 -22.82
N ARG A 22 -19.22 2.50 -22.99
CA ARG A 22 -18.11 2.81 -23.91
C ARG A 22 -16.82 2.09 -23.53
N GLN A 23 -16.49 2.04 -22.24
CA GLN A 23 -15.30 1.35 -21.77
C GLN A 23 -15.42 -0.17 -21.97
N TYR A 24 -16.59 -0.74 -21.71
CA TYR A 24 -16.88 -2.15 -21.96
C TYR A 24 -16.62 -2.48 -23.43
N TRP A 25 -17.19 -1.72 -24.37
CA TRP A 25 -16.96 -1.93 -25.80
C TRP A 25 -15.49 -1.76 -26.18
N SER A 26 -14.77 -0.77 -25.62
CA SER A 26 -13.34 -0.63 -25.90
C SER A 26 -12.49 -1.79 -25.37
N VAL A 27 -12.85 -2.37 -24.23
CA VAL A 27 -12.20 -3.57 -23.68
C VAL A 27 -12.52 -4.78 -24.56
N MET A 28 -13.78 -4.93 -24.98
CA MET A 28 -14.22 -6.01 -25.86
C MET A 28 -13.54 -5.97 -27.23
N ASP A 29 -13.40 -4.80 -27.87
CA ASP A 29 -12.74 -4.65 -29.18
C ASP A 29 -11.25 -5.06 -29.12
N LYS A 30 -10.55 -4.60 -28.08
CA LYS A 30 -9.15 -4.98 -27.84
C LYS A 30 -9.03 -6.46 -27.49
N GLY A 31 -9.99 -6.94 -26.70
CA GLY A 31 -10.05 -8.31 -26.26
C GLY A 31 -10.25 -9.29 -27.41
N TYR A 32 -11.15 -8.97 -28.34
CA TYR A 32 -11.37 -9.72 -29.57
C TYR A 32 -10.10 -9.77 -30.43
N SER A 33 -9.44 -8.63 -30.62
CA SER A 33 -8.19 -8.55 -31.40
C SER A 33 -7.09 -9.44 -30.80
N LEU A 34 -6.98 -9.46 -29.47
CA LEU A 34 -5.99 -10.27 -28.76
C LEU A 34 -6.34 -11.76 -28.78
N PHE A 35 -7.62 -12.10 -28.61
CA PHE A 35 -8.11 -13.47 -28.76
C PHE A 35 -7.79 -14.02 -30.15
N GLU A 36 -8.06 -13.25 -31.22
CA GLU A 36 -7.74 -13.66 -32.59
C GLU A 36 -6.23 -13.87 -32.79
N GLN A 37 -5.41 -13.00 -32.22
CA GLN A 37 -3.96 -13.17 -32.27
C GLN A 37 -3.51 -14.45 -31.57
N MET A 38 -4.03 -14.74 -30.38
CA MET A 38 -3.74 -15.97 -29.63
C MET A 38 -4.20 -17.20 -30.40
N ARG A 39 -5.43 -17.17 -30.94
CA ARG A 39 -6.01 -18.23 -31.76
C ARG A 39 -5.17 -18.55 -33.00
N LEU A 40 -4.72 -17.52 -33.73
CA LEU A 40 -3.88 -17.67 -34.92
C LEU A 40 -2.48 -18.21 -34.61
N SER A 41 -2.01 -18.04 -33.37
CA SER A 41 -0.74 -18.59 -32.91
C SER A 41 -0.81 -20.06 -32.50
N LEU A 42 -2.02 -20.64 -32.42
CA LEU A 42 -2.19 -22.04 -32.09
C LEU A 42 -1.64 -22.97 -33.19
N PRO A 43 -1.08 -24.14 -32.82
CA PRO A 43 -0.68 -25.15 -33.79
C PRO A 43 -1.82 -25.57 -34.72
N SER A 44 -1.48 -25.85 -35.99
CA SER A 44 -2.47 -26.29 -36.98
C SER A 44 -3.17 -27.57 -36.53
N GLY A 45 -4.51 -27.56 -36.50
CA GLY A 45 -5.32 -28.69 -36.05
C GLY A 45 -5.65 -28.72 -34.56
N SER A 46 -5.29 -27.67 -33.81
CA SER A 46 -5.74 -27.52 -32.42
C SER A 46 -7.27 -27.44 -32.34
N SER A 47 -7.87 -28.24 -31.46
CA SER A 47 -9.31 -28.20 -31.14
C SER A 47 -9.60 -27.56 -29.78
N VAL A 48 -8.57 -27.08 -29.07
CA VAL A 48 -8.67 -26.54 -27.71
C VAL A 48 -8.00 -25.19 -27.63
N PHE A 49 -8.69 -24.20 -27.05
CA PHE A 49 -8.12 -22.91 -26.68
C PHE A 49 -7.46 -23.00 -25.29
N PRO A 50 -6.17 -22.67 -25.14
CA PRO A 50 -5.44 -22.83 -23.88
C PRO A 50 -6.02 -22.04 -22.71
N GLY A 51 -6.06 -22.66 -21.52
CA GLY A 51 -6.54 -22.01 -20.31
C GLY A 51 -5.62 -20.89 -19.80
N GLU A 52 -4.32 -20.94 -20.13
CA GLU A 52 -3.33 -19.88 -19.87
C GLU A 52 -3.65 -18.59 -20.63
N ASP A 53 -4.02 -18.72 -21.90
CA ASP A 53 -4.38 -17.60 -22.76
C ASP A 53 -5.71 -17.01 -22.32
N ALA A 54 -6.69 -17.87 -22.00
CA ALA A 54 -7.96 -17.44 -21.41
C ALA A 54 -7.80 -16.77 -20.05
N PHE A 55 -6.87 -17.26 -19.21
CA PHE A 55 -6.53 -16.62 -17.95
C PHE A 55 -5.91 -15.24 -18.18
N THR A 56 -5.03 -15.09 -19.17
CA THR A 56 -4.45 -13.80 -19.55
C THR A 56 -5.51 -12.81 -20.02
N LEU A 57 -6.43 -13.24 -20.90
CA LEU A 57 -7.55 -12.44 -21.38
C LEU A 57 -8.44 -11.96 -20.22
N HIS A 58 -8.72 -12.82 -19.25
CA HIS A 58 -9.52 -12.47 -18.09
C HIS A 58 -8.77 -11.59 -17.07
N ASP A 59 -7.64 -12.06 -16.55
CA ASP A 59 -6.94 -11.45 -15.42
C ASP A 59 -6.16 -10.18 -15.82
N THR A 60 -5.56 -10.18 -17.02
CA THR A 60 -4.77 -9.03 -17.50
C THR A 60 -5.60 -8.05 -18.32
N HIS A 61 -6.55 -8.56 -19.13
CA HIS A 61 -7.28 -7.73 -20.09
C HIS A 61 -8.76 -7.51 -19.74
N GLY A 62 -9.27 -8.15 -18.68
CA GLY A 62 -10.61 -7.92 -18.14
C GLY A 62 -11.75 -8.51 -18.97
N ILE A 63 -11.46 -9.46 -19.86
CA ILE A 63 -12.50 -10.13 -20.66
C ILE A 63 -13.17 -11.22 -19.82
N PRO A 64 -14.50 -11.23 -19.69
CA PRO A 64 -15.21 -12.32 -19.03
C PRO A 64 -14.88 -13.68 -19.65
N ILE A 65 -14.83 -14.73 -18.83
CA ILE A 65 -14.48 -16.07 -19.31
C ILE A 65 -15.55 -16.60 -20.26
N GLU A 66 -16.81 -16.24 -20.01
CA GLU A 66 -17.98 -16.61 -20.79
C GLU A 66 -17.85 -16.08 -22.23
N VAL A 67 -17.36 -14.84 -22.39
CA VAL A 67 -17.08 -14.25 -23.71
C VAL A 67 -15.98 -15.02 -24.43
N THR A 68 -14.92 -15.41 -23.71
CA THR A 68 -13.80 -16.16 -24.29
C THR A 68 -14.24 -17.56 -24.72
N GLU A 69 -15.13 -18.18 -23.95
CA GLU A 69 -15.73 -19.47 -24.28
C GLU A 69 -16.60 -19.39 -25.55
N ASP A 70 -17.42 -18.34 -25.67
CA ASP A 70 -18.25 -18.11 -26.84
C ASP A 70 -17.40 -17.89 -28.10
N LEU A 71 -16.35 -17.06 -28.02
CA LEU A 71 -15.43 -16.81 -29.13
C LEU A 71 -14.66 -18.07 -29.57
N ALA A 72 -14.22 -18.90 -28.62
CA ALA A 72 -13.60 -20.19 -28.90
C ALA A 72 -14.57 -21.12 -29.63
N ARG A 73 -15.82 -21.21 -29.15
CA ARG A 73 -16.85 -22.06 -29.73
C ARG A 73 -17.21 -21.66 -31.16
N GLU A 74 -17.31 -20.36 -31.45
CA GLU A 74 -17.54 -19.82 -32.80
C GLU A 74 -16.47 -20.26 -33.82
N HIS A 75 -15.24 -20.48 -33.34
CA HIS A 75 -14.11 -20.91 -34.16
C HIS A 75 -13.84 -22.43 -34.08
N GLY A 76 -14.77 -23.19 -33.52
CA GLY A 76 -14.66 -24.65 -33.40
C GLY A 76 -13.62 -25.13 -32.39
N LEU A 77 -13.30 -24.30 -31.39
CA LEU A 77 -12.39 -24.63 -30.30
C LEU A 77 -13.16 -24.83 -28.99
N ASP A 78 -12.77 -25.84 -28.22
CA ASP A 78 -13.20 -25.99 -26.83
C ASP A 78 -12.26 -25.23 -25.91
N LEU A 79 -12.79 -24.49 -24.93
CA LEU A 79 -11.96 -23.78 -23.96
C LEU A 79 -11.50 -24.72 -22.83
N ASP A 80 -10.20 -24.72 -22.49
CA ASP A 80 -9.71 -25.41 -21.29
C ASP A 80 -10.06 -24.63 -20.00
N VAL A 81 -11.33 -24.74 -19.60
CA VAL A 81 -11.88 -24.10 -18.39
C VAL A 81 -11.20 -24.65 -17.12
N LYS A 82 -10.78 -25.92 -17.13
CA LYS A 82 -10.13 -26.53 -15.96
C LYS A 82 -8.81 -25.83 -15.68
N LYS A 83 -7.97 -25.65 -16.70
CA LYS A 83 -6.69 -24.97 -16.56
C LYS A 83 -6.85 -23.49 -16.18
N PHE A 84 -7.85 -22.81 -16.74
CA PHE A 84 -8.22 -21.46 -16.34
C PHE A 84 -8.55 -21.35 -14.84
N LEU A 85 -9.39 -22.25 -14.31
CA LEU A 85 -9.77 -22.25 -12.88
C LEU A 85 -8.59 -22.55 -11.96
N GLU A 86 -7.69 -23.45 -12.36
CA GLU A 86 -6.44 -23.74 -11.63
C GLU A 86 -5.57 -22.49 -11.50
N LEU A 87 -5.37 -21.75 -12.60
CA LEU A 87 -4.59 -20.51 -12.60
C LEU A 87 -5.25 -19.40 -11.77
N LYS A 88 -6.59 -19.29 -11.84
CA LYS A 88 -7.35 -18.33 -11.04
C LYS A 88 -7.22 -18.58 -9.54
N GLU A 89 -7.26 -19.85 -9.11
CA GLU A 89 -7.03 -20.18 -7.70
C GLU A 89 -5.57 -19.96 -7.30
N GLN A 90 -4.59 -20.28 -8.16
CA GLN A 90 -3.18 -19.96 -7.91
C GLN A 90 -2.94 -18.45 -7.76
N ALA A 91 -3.51 -17.61 -8.62
CA ALA A 91 -3.41 -16.15 -8.52
C ALA A 91 -4.10 -15.60 -7.25
N LYS A 92 -5.21 -16.21 -6.84
CA LYS A 92 -5.89 -15.90 -5.57
C LYS A 92 -5.06 -16.31 -4.35
N VAL A 93 -4.36 -17.44 -4.41
CA VAL A 93 -3.41 -17.85 -3.36
C VAL A 93 -2.18 -16.94 -3.34
N LEU A 94 -1.63 -16.57 -4.49
CA LEU A 94 -0.47 -15.68 -4.61
C LEU A 94 -0.77 -14.25 -4.10
N SER A 95 -1.95 -13.72 -4.42
CA SER A 95 -2.41 -12.44 -3.87
C SER A 95 -2.67 -12.51 -2.36
N ARG A 96 -3.12 -13.66 -1.87
CA ARG A 96 -3.24 -13.96 -0.43
C ARG A 96 -1.92 -14.27 0.27
N SER A 97 -0.88 -14.68 -0.44
CA SER A 97 0.45 -14.99 0.12
C SER A 97 1.43 -13.83 0.03
N GLN A 98 1.12 -12.78 -0.74
CA GLN A 98 1.82 -11.48 -0.68
C GLN A 98 1.39 -10.64 0.53
N SER A 99 0.20 -10.87 1.08
CA SER A 99 -0.01 -10.70 2.52
C SER A 99 0.53 -11.96 3.20
N GLY A 100 1.60 -11.89 3.98
CA GLY A 100 2.15 -13.09 4.65
C GLY A 100 1.23 -13.65 5.75
N PHE A 101 0.01 -14.08 5.41
CA PHE A 101 -1.00 -14.51 6.37
C PHE A 101 -1.59 -15.86 5.94
N SER A 102 -0.96 -16.92 6.43
CA SER A 102 -1.59 -18.23 6.56
C SER A 102 -2.91 -18.07 7.32
N LYS A 103 -3.95 -18.76 6.86
CA LYS A 103 -5.22 -18.93 7.58
C LYS A 103 -4.97 -19.13 9.07
N SER A 104 -5.59 -18.26 9.86
CA SER A 104 -5.71 -18.25 11.32
C SER A 104 -5.77 -19.66 11.91
N VAL A 105 -4.67 -20.10 12.53
CA VAL A 105 -4.78 -20.80 13.81
C VAL A 105 -5.15 -19.70 14.80
N THR A 106 -6.43 -19.61 15.15
CA THR A 106 -6.87 -18.56 16.08
C THR A 106 -6.29 -18.90 17.45
N LEU A 107 -5.29 -18.12 17.87
CA LEU A 107 -4.67 -18.26 19.18
C LEU A 107 -5.76 -18.21 20.27
N ASP A 108 -5.66 -19.08 21.27
CA ASP A 108 -6.61 -19.11 22.39
C ASP A 108 -6.45 -17.84 23.25
N THR A 109 -7.37 -16.90 23.06
CA THR A 109 -7.41 -15.63 23.80
C THR A 109 -8.24 -15.70 25.08
N THR A 110 -8.73 -16.88 25.51
CA THR A 110 -9.53 -17.00 26.74
C THR A 110 -8.73 -16.61 28.00
N GLY A 111 -9.36 -15.91 28.95
CA GLY A 111 -8.72 -15.50 30.20
C GLY A 111 -7.74 -14.32 30.08
N LEU A 112 -7.79 -13.58 28.97
CA LEU A 112 -6.94 -12.41 28.70
C LEU A 112 -7.69 -11.07 28.82
N GLU A 113 -8.80 -11.04 29.56
CA GLU A 113 -9.67 -9.86 29.69
C GLU A 113 -8.98 -8.67 30.35
N ARG A 114 -7.86 -8.91 31.05
CA ARG A 114 -7.01 -7.85 31.65
C ARG A 114 -6.14 -7.11 30.63
N HIS A 115 -6.02 -7.61 29.40
CA HIS A 115 -5.22 -6.99 28.35
C HIS A 115 -5.78 -5.62 27.94
N SER A 116 -4.89 -4.65 27.73
CA SER A 116 -5.17 -3.33 27.17
C SER A 116 -4.04 -2.91 26.24
N ASP A 117 -4.38 -2.44 25.04
CA ASP A 117 -3.43 -1.85 24.08
C ASP A 117 -3.53 -0.30 24.03
N LYS A 118 -4.28 0.32 24.96
CA LYS A 118 -4.55 1.77 24.96
C LYS A 118 -3.29 2.62 25.15
N ALA A 119 -2.25 2.06 25.75
CA ALA A 119 -0.96 2.72 25.93
C ALA A 119 -0.28 3.11 24.62
N LYS A 120 -0.56 2.44 23.50
CA LYS A 120 0.00 2.78 22.18
C LYS A 120 -0.31 4.20 21.70
N TYR A 121 -1.34 4.82 22.28
CA TYR A 121 -1.76 6.19 22.00
C TYR A 121 -1.32 7.23 23.04
N LYS A 122 -0.52 6.84 24.03
CA LYS A 122 0.02 7.74 25.04
C LYS A 122 1.41 8.19 24.59
N TYR A 123 1.51 9.39 24.04
CA TYR A 123 2.78 10.02 23.68
C TYR A 123 2.61 11.54 23.65
N SER A 124 3.69 12.26 23.88
CA SER A 124 3.72 13.72 23.94
C SER A 124 4.95 14.27 23.25
N ILE A 125 5.00 15.58 23.04
CA ILE A 125 6.21 16.31 22.64
C ILE A 125 6.81 16.95 23.90
N ASP A 126 8.11 16.78 24.12
CA ASP A 126 8.82 17.43 25.22
C ASP A 126 9.17 18.89 24.92
N GLY A 127 9.81 19.58 25.88
CA GLY A 127 10.24 20.97 25.72
C GLY A 127 11.26 21.22 24.60
N ASN A 128 11.90 20.17 24.08
CA ASN A 128 12.85 20.23 22.98
C ASN A 128 12.21 19.90 21.63
N GLY A 129 10.90 19.67 21.57
CA GLY A 129 10.20 19.30 20.35
C GLY A 129 10.32 17.82 19.97
N SER A 130 10.85 16.97 20.85
CA SER A 130 11.05 15.54 20.60
C SER A 130 9.86 14.72 21.09
N TYR A 131 9.51 13.66 20.34
CA TYR A 131 8.46 12.74 20.75
C TYR A 131 8.93 11.87 21.91
N VAL A 132 8.14 11.86 22.97
CA VAL A 132 8.35 11.03 24.15
C VAL A 132 7.25 9.98 24.22
N PHE A 133 7.68 8.73 24.24
CA PHE A 133 6.84 7.57 24.52
C PHE A 133 7.14 7.11 25.95
N PRO A 134 6.14 6.95 26.83
CA PRO A 134 6.36 6.57 28.21
C PRO A 134 7.00 5.19 28.28
N SER A 135 7.84 4.95 29.29
CA SER A 135 8.28 3.60 29.63
C SER A 135 7.18 2.91 30.43
N ILE A 136 6.82 1.69 30.05
CA ILE A 136 5.76 0.92 30.71
C ILE A 136 6.32 -0.38 31.25
N ASN A 137 6.19 -0.54 32.57
CA ASN A 137 6.38 -1.81 33.26
C ASN A 137 5.04 -2.54 33.31
N THR A 138 5.01 -3.77 32.83
CA THR A 138 3.79 -4.56 32.67
C THR A 138 4.03 -6.03 32.99
N SER A 139 2.96 -6.78 33.24
CA SER A 139 3.03 -8.21 33.48
C SER A 139 2.76 -9.01 32.20
N VAL A 140 3.40 -10.17 32.06
CA VAL A 140 3.11 -11.13 31.00
C VAL A 140 1.88 -11.95 31.37
N LEU A 141 0.80 -11.86 30.58
CA LEU A 141 -0.45 -12.57 30.83
C LEU A 141 -0.47 -13.98 30.24
N ALA A 142 0.10 -14.15 29.05
CA ALA A 142 0.20 -15.44 28.37
C ALA A 142 1.40 -15.50 27.45
N LEU A 143 1.84 -16.73 27.18
CA LEU A 143 2.91 -17.08 26.28
C LEU A 143 2.41 -18.16 25.34
N PHE A 144 2.91 -18.17 24.10
CA PHE A 144 2.56 -19.14 23.08
C PHE A 144 3.80 -19.62 22.36
N CYS A 145 3.86 -20.92 22.07
CA CYS A 145 4.88 -21.56 21.25
C CYS A 145 4.16 -22.42 20.21
N GLU A 146 4.47 -22.27 18.92
CA GLU A 146 3.78 -22.98 17.82
C GLU A 146 2.24 -22.85 17.88
N ASN A 147 1.76 -21.69 18.35
CA ASN A 147 0.34 -21.37 18.58
C ASN A 147 -0.36 -22.08 19.75
N GLU A 148 0.36 -22.84 20.57
CA GLU A 148 -0.17 -23.43 21.81
C GLU A 148 0.26 -22.60 23.02
N ARG A 149 -0.64 -22.48 24.02
CA ARG A 149 -0.37 -21.72 25.25
C ARG A 149 0.63 -22.48 26.12
N VAL A 150 1.68 -21.80 26.56
CA VAL A 150 2.76 -22.37 27.39
C VAL A 150 2.98 -21.55 28.66
N ASP A 151 3.56 -22.16 29.70
CA ASP A 151 3.87 -21.46 30.95
C ASP A 151 5.18 -20.65 30.89
N SER A 152 6.07 -20.99 29.95
CA SER A 152 7.36 -20.32 29.79
C SER A 152 7.87 -20.37 28.36
N LEU A 153 8.65 -19.36 27.98
CA LEU A 153 9.30 -19.24 26.67
C LEU A 153 10.82 -19.12 26.82
N SER A 154 11.57 -19.86 26.01
CA SER A 154 13.05 -19.86 25.98
C SER A 154 13.64 -19.73 24.57
N SER A 155 12.80 -19.60 23.54
CA SER A 155 13.23 -19.48 22.14
C SER A 155 12.28 -18.54 21.38
N ASN A 156 11.76 -18.95 20.21
CA ASN A 156 10.81 -18.17 19.43
C ASN A 156 9.39 -18.42 19.94
N GLY A 157 8.57 -17.39 19.95
CA GLY A 157 7.18 -17.53 20.32
C GLY A 157 6.46 -16.20 20.37
N SER A 158 5.30 -16.22 21.01
CA SER A 158 4.42 -15.07 21.13
C SER A 158 4.06 -14.82 22.58
N LEU A 159 3.75 -13.57 22.91
CA LEU A 159 3.40 -13.19 24.26
C LEU A 159 2.31 -12.13 24.27
N VAL A 160 1.55 -12.10 25.37
CA VAL A 160 0.50 -11.10 25.62
C VAL A 160 0.82 -10.38 26.92
N LEU A 161 0.79 -9.06 26.87
CA LEU A 161 1.06 -8.18 27.99
C LEU A 161 -0.23 -7.69 28.63
N GLU A 162 -0.20 -7.27 29.89
CA GLU A 162 -1.36 -6.66 30.55
C GLU A 162 -1.66 -5.27 29.99
N ASP A 163 -0.74 -4.31 30.09
CA ASP A 163 -0.76 -3.05 29.33
C ASP A 163 0.28 -3.09 28.21
N CYS A 164 -0.12 -2.86 26.96
CA CYS A 164 0.69 -2.97 25.76
C CYS A 164 0.80 -1.62 25.02
N GLN A 165 2.04 -1.18 24.78
CA GLN A 165 2.36 0.04 24.04
C GLN A 165 2.57 -0.21 22.54
N PHE A 166 2.82 -1.45 22.13
CA PHE A 166 3.07 -1.78 20.74
C PHE A 166 1.78 -1.72 19.92
N TYR A 167 1.87 -1.16 18.72
CA TYR A 167 0.79 -1.10 17.76
C TYR A 167 0.78 -2.39 16.94
N ALA A 168 -0.37 -3.08 16.97
CA ALA A 168 -0.64 -4.23 16.12
C ALA A 168 -0.95 -3.80 14.68
N GLU A 169 -0.60 -4.60 13.69
CA GLU A 169 -0.89 -4.30 12.28
C GLU A 169 -2.41 -4.18 12.04
N GLU A 170 -2.88 -2.96 11.77
CA GLU A 170 -4.30 -2.62 11.62
C GLU A 170 -4.44 -1.39 10.72
N GLY A 171 -5.58 -1.28 10.00
CA GLY A 171 -5.92 -0.07 9.23
C GLY A 171 -4.94 0.28 8.10
N GLY A 172 -4.18 -0.71 7.63
CA GLY A 172 -3.12 -0.53 6.62
C GLY A 172 -1.75 -0.13 7.19
N GLN A 173 -1.65 0.22 8.48
CA GLN A 173 -0.38 0.53 9.14
C GLN A 173 0.32 -0.75 9.62
N LYS A 174 1.59 -0.91 9.24
CA LYS A 174 2.45 -1.99 9.74
C LYS A 174 2.65 -1.94 11.25
N CYS A 175 2.80 -3.11 11.85
CA CYS A 175 3.05 -3.25 13.29
C CYS A 175 4.38 -2.63 13.73
N ASP A 176 4.46 -2.33 15.03
CA ASP A 176 5.72 -1.94 15.66
C ASP A 176 6.68 -3.11 15.85
N LYS A 177 7.93 -2.71 16.11
CA LYS A 177 9.03 -3.57 16.53
C LYS A 177 9.66 -2.99 17.79
N GLY A 178 10.49 -3.77 18.45
CA GLY A 178 11.24 -3.28 19.60
C GLY A 178 11.73 -4.40 20.51
N LEU A 179 11.95 -4.06 21.76
CA LEU A 179 12.52 -4.93 22.77
C LEU A 179 11.64 -4.95 24.02
N LEU A 180 11.65 -6.09 24.69
CA LEU A 180 11.15 -6.21 26.06
C LEU A 180 12.35 -6.51 26.95
N GLU A 181 12.46 -5.75 28.03
CA GLU A 181 13.55 -5.89 28.99
C GLU A 181 13.06 -6.53 30.27
N MET A 182 13.91 -7.38 30.84
CA MET A 182 13.74 -7.98 32.16
C MET A 182 14.98 -7.64 32.98
N ASP A 183 14.79 -7.09 34.17
CA ASP A 183 15.89 -6.61 35.04
C ASP A 183 16.86 -5.63 34.35
N GLY A 184 16.34 -4.81 33.43
CA GLY A 184 17.12 -3.83 32.66
C GLY A 184 17.98 -4.43 31.55
N GLN A 185 17.83 -5.71 31.23
CA GLN A 185 18.52 -6.37 30.11
C GLN A 185 17.50 -6.78 29.02
N PRO A 186 17.85 -6.65 27.72
CA PRO A 186 17.00 -7.13 26.63
C PRO A 186 16.75 -8.63 26.72
N ALA A 187 15.49 -9.02 26.94
CA ALA A 187 15.08 -10.40 27.13
C ALA A 187 14.33 -10.97 25.92
N PHE A 188 13.64 -10.13 25.15
CA PHE A 188 12.86 -10.56 24.00
C PHE A 188 12.85 -9.48 22.91
N GLU A 189 13.12 -9.88 21.67
CA GLU A 189 13.03 -9.03 20.48
C GLU A 189 11.65 -9.22 19.82
N VAL A 190 10.87 -8.15 19.80
CA VAL A 190 9.54 -8.09 19.17
C VAL A 190 9.72 -7.78 17.69
N SER A 191 9.37 -8.73 16.84
CA SER A 191 9.50 -8.62 15.39
C SER A 191 8.20 -8.21 14.70
N CYS A 192 7.06 -8.54 15.29
CA CYS A 192 5.73 -8.26 14.75
C CYS A 192 4.70 -8.25 15.87
N VAL A 193 3.63 -7.47 15.70
CA VAL A 193 2.48 -7.46 16.62
C VAL A 193 1.19 -7.64 15.82
N GLU A 194 0.41 -8.62 16.23
CA GLU A 194 -0.86 -8.99 15.60
C GLU A 194 -2.02 -8.74 16.56
N LYS A 195 -3.21 -8.48 16.04
CA LYS A 195 -4.42 -8.39 16.86
C LYS A 195 -5.37 -9.53 16.58
N VAL A 196 -5.70 -10.28 17.62
CA VAL A 196 -6.66 -11.38 17.58
C VAL A 196 -7.72 -11.13 18.65
N ASN A 197 -9.00 -11.05 18.26
CA ASN A 197 -10.13 -10.80 19.18
C ASN A 197 -9.94 -9.60 20.11
N GLY A 198 -9.33 -8.51 19.61
CA GLY A 198 -9.05 -7.31 20.41
C GLY A 198 -7.76 -7.37 21.24
N ILE A 199 -7.07 -8.52 21.28
CA ILE A 199 -5.84 -8.73 22.05
C ILE A 199 -4.62 -8.54 21.15
N ALA A 200 -3.68 -7.69 21.58
CA ALA A 200 -2.39 -7.55 20.91
C ALA A 200 -1.44 -8.68 21.33
N ILE A 201 -0.97 -9.43 20.33
CA ILE A 201 -0.08 -10.58 20.46
C ILE A 201 1.27 -10.20 19.84
N LEU A 202 2.31 -10.20 20.68
CA LEU A 202 3.66 -9.83 20.28
C LEU A 202 4.42 -11.09 19.88
N HIS A 203 4.81 -11.16 18.61
CA HIS A 203 5.62 -12.24 18.06
C HIS A 203 7.09 -11.85 18.07
N GLY A 204 7.96 -12.82 18.35
CA GLY A 204 9.38 -12.55 18.46
C GLY A 204 10.23 -13.72 18.92
N LYS A 205 11.40 -13.38 19.45
CA LYS A 205 12.38 -14.36 19.95
C LYS A 205 13.00 -13.90 21.24
N ILE A 206 13.28 -14.85 22.11
CA ILE A 206 14.08 -14.64 23.32
C ILE A 206 15.52 -14.28 22.93
N LEU A 207 16.11 -13.35 23.68
CA LEU A 207 17.50 -12.95 23.56
C LEU A 207 18.34 -13.60 24.67
N GLY A 208 19.57 -13.99 24.35
CA GLY A 208 20.50 -14.60 25.29
C GLY A 208 19.96 -15.88 25.93
N SER A 209 20.19 -16.03 27.24
CA SER A 209 19.78 -17.21 28.03
C SER A 209 18.54 -16.94 28.90
N HIS A 210 17.75 -15.92 28.55
CA HIS A 210 16.58 -15.54 29.34
C HIS A 210 15.47 -16.59 29.24
N ARG A 211 14.62 -16.66 30.28
CA ARG A 211 13.39 -17.44 30.28
C ARG A 211 12.27 -16.57 30.80
N ILE A 212 11.27 -16.31 29.95
CA ILE A 212 10.09 -15.52 30.33
C ILE A 212 9.01 -16.49 30.77
N THR A 213 8.37 -16.23 31.91
CA THR A 213 7.27 -17.03 32.44
C THR A 213 6.00 -16.18 32.52
N LYS A 214 4.84 -16.84 32.57
CA LYS A 214 3.60 -16.13 32.91
C LYS A 214 3.76 -15.39 34.24
N GLY A 215 3.35 -14.13 34.29
CA GLY A 215 3.49 -13.26 35.46
C GLY A 215 4.84 -12.53 35.59
N SER A 216 5.81 -12.78 34.71
CA SER A 216 7.05 -11.99 34.67
C SER A 216 6.74 -10.51 34.46
N VAL A 217 7.45 -9.64 35.16
CA VAL A 217 7.38 -8.18 34.97
C VAL A 217 8.43 -7.80 33.93
N ILE A 218 8.01 -7.04 32.93
CA ILE A 218 8.86 -6.60 31.83
C ILE A 218 8.69 -5.11 31.54
N THR A 219 9.74 -4.49 31.05
CA THR A 219 9.75 -3.11 30.57
C THR A 219 9.68 -3.09 29.05
N GLN A 220 8.75 -2.30 28.50
CA GLN A 220 8.54 -2.19 27.05
C GLN A 220 9.43 -1.09 26.44
N LYS A 221 10.17 -1.41 25.38
CA LYS A 221 10.92 -0.46 24.55
C LYS A 221 10.56 -0.61 23.09
N ILE A 222 9.68 0.26 22.58
CA ILE A 222 9.37 0.30 21.15
C ILE A 222 10.54 0.89 20.35
N ASP A 223 10.67 0.49 19.10
CA ASP A 223 11.50 1.17 18.11
C ASP A 223 10.85 2.52 17.77
N VAL A 224 11.39 3.58 18.37
CA VAL A 224 10.86 4.94 18.27
C VAL A 224 10.99 5.49 16.86
N ASP A 225 12.09 5.22 16.16
CA ASP A 225 12.32 5.72 14.81
C ASP A 225 11.34 5.10 13.82
N ARG A 226 11.15 3.78 13.89
CA ARG A 226 10.13 3.06 13.12
C ARG A 226 8.74 3.59 13.44
N ARG A 227 8.39 3.72 14.73
CA ARG A 227 7.07 4.23 15.16
C ARG A 227 6.80 5.60 14.57
N LEU A 228 7.76 6.52 14.63
CA LEU A 228 7.61 7.87 14.08
C LEU A 228 7.51 7.85 12.56
N ALA A 229 8.27 7.01 11.86
CA ALA A 229 8.17 6.85 10.40
C ALA A 229 6.78 6.36 9.97
N LEU A 230 6.20 5.41 10.70
CA LEU A 230 4.84 4.94 10.49
C LEU A 230 3.81 6.05 10.77
N MET A 231 3.96 6.78 11.89
CA MET A 231 3.07 7.89 12.26
C MET A 231 3.08 9.03 11.24
N ARG A 232 4.26 9.36 10.68
CA ARG A 232 4.40 10.38 9.62
C ARG A 232 3.66 9.96 8.36
N ALA A 233 3.91 8.75 7.87
CA ALA A 233 3.25 8.20 6.69
C ALA A 233 1.74 8.04 6.89
N HIS A 234 1.31 7.68 8.11
CA HIS A 234 -0.10 7.62 8.46
C HIS A 234 -0.74 8.99 8.37
N THR A 235 -0.26 9.99 9.12
CA THR A 235 -0.85 11.34 9.06
C THR A 235 -0.79 11.94 7.64
N ALA A 236 0.26 11.67 6.86
CA ALA A 236 0.34 12.10 5.46
C ALA A 236 -0.73 11.43 4.57
N THR A 237 -1.15 10.21 4.88
CA THR A 237 -2.25 9.54 4.17
C THR A 237 -3.56 10.30 4.32
N HIS A 238 -3.89 10.78 5.53
CA HIS A 238 -5.08 11.58 5.80
C HIS A 238 -5.02 12.93 5.07
N LEU A 239 -3.87 13.59 5.09
CA LEU A 239 -3.65 14.83 4.35
C LEU A 239 -3.80 14.63 2.84
N LEU A 240 -3.28 13.53 2.30
CA LEU A 240 -3.40 13.18 0.90
C LEU A 240 -4.87 12.93 0.52
N ASN A 241 -5.60 12.13 1.30
CA ASN A 241 -7.02 11.87 1.07
C ASN A 241 -7.82 13.18 1.05
N TRP A 242 -7.59 14.04 2.05
CA TRP A 242 -8.21 15.36 2.11
C TRP A 242 -7.85 16.25 0.91
N ALA A 243 -6.58 16.29 0.51
CA ALA A 243 -6.14 17.08 -0.63
C ALA A 243 -6.81 16.59 -1.93
N LEU A 244 -6.88 15.27 -2.13
CA LEU A 244 -7.55 14.65 -3.28
C LEU A 244 -9.05 15.01 -3.34
N ARG A 245 -9.74 14.97 -2.19
CA ARG A 245 -11.15 15.39 -2.09
C ARG A 245 -11.31 16.87 -2.40
N ARG A 246 -10.45 17.72 -1.81
CA ARG A 246 -10.50 19.18 -1.96
C ARG A 246 -10.30 19.63 -3.41
N VAL A 247 -9.42 18.97 -4.16
CA VAL A 247 -9.21 19.28 -5.59
C VAL A 247 -10.19 18.57 -6.52
N GLY A 248 -11.10 17.76 -5.98
CA GLY A 248 -12.08 16.98 -6.76
C GLY A 248 -11.48 15.81 -7.55
N ALA A 249 -10.25 15.39 -7.23
CA ALA A 249 -9.56 14.28 -7.91
C ALA A 249 -9.89 12.92 -7.29
N GLY A 250 -10.24 12.87 -6.00
CA GLY A 250 -10.58 11.65 -5.29
C GLY A 250 -11.92 11.75 -4.57
N ARG A 251 -12.71 10.69 -4.67
CA ARG A 251 -14.09 10.62 -4.17
C ARG A 251 -14.27 9.61 -3.02
N GLY A 252 -13.21 8.91 -2.64
CA GLY A 252 -13.23 7.97 -1.53
C GLY A 252 -12.01 7.07 -1.47
N GLN A 253 -11.72 6.54 -0.28
CA GLN A 253 -10.61 5.60 -0.07
C GLN A 253 -11.04 4.17 -0.44
N ARG A 254 -10.19 3.46 -1.18
CA ARG A 254 -10.37 2.03 -1.53
C ARG A 254 -9.35 1.12 -0.87
N GLY A 255 -8.21 1.67 -0.48
CA GLY A 255 -7.15 0.89 0.17
C GLY A 255 -6.04 1.79 0.65
N SER A 256 -5.39 1.40 1.74
CA SER A 256 -4.20 2.06 2.25
C SER A 256 -3.20 1.01 2.73
N SER A 257 -1.92 1.30 2.54
CA SER A 257 -0.81 0.56 3.13
C SER A 257 0.23 1.58 3.56
N ILE A 258 0.63 1.52 4.82
CA ILE A 258 1.57 2.44 5.47
C ILE A 258 2.74 1.63 6.00
N ASP A 259 3.93 1.99 5.56
CA ASP A 259 5.21 1.45 6.03
C ASP A 259 6.12 2.61 6.45
N GLU A 260 7.34 2.32 6.90
CA GLU A 260 8.30 3.31 7.37
C GLU A 260 8.56 4.41 6.33
N ASP A 261 8.03 5.61 6.58
CA ASP A 261 8.15 6.78 5.70
C ASP A 261 7.69 6.54 4.26
N SER A 262 6.80 5.57 4.05
CA SER A 262 6.23 5.29 2.73
C SER A 262 4.78 4.85 2.83
N LEU A 263 4.00 5.19 1.80
CA LEU A 263 2.59 4.84 1.75
C LEU A 263 2.13 4.51 0.33
N ARG A 264 1.13 3.64 0.27
CA ARG A 264 0.31 3.36 -0.90
C ARG A 264 -1.13 3.74 -0.59
N PHE A 265 -1.71 4.61 -1.40
CA PHE A 265 -3.08 5.06 -1.23
C PHE A 265 -3.89 4.81 -2.50
N ASP A 266 -4.97 4.05 -2.36
CA ASP A 266 -5.89 3.73 -3.45
C ASP A 266 -7.18 4.54 -3.27
N TYR A 267 -7.56 5.28 -4.30
CA TYR A 267 -8.72 6.18 -4.26
C TYR A 267 -9.59 6.04 -5.50
N ALA A 268 -10.89 6.27 -5.32
CA ALA A 268 -11.86 6.28 -6.42
C ALA A 268 -11.82 7.63 -7.16
N THR A 269 -11.87 7.58 -8.49
CA THR A 269 -11.99 8.78 -9.35
C THR A 269 -13.41 9.07 -9.81
N ASP A 270 -14.27 8.05 -9.79
CA ASP A 270 -15.61 8.09 -10.35
C ASP A 270 -16.64 7.76 -9.25
N ASP A 271 -17.81 8.41 -9.28
CA ASP A 271 -18.89 8.19 -8.29
C ASP A 271 -19.58 6.81 -8.45
N CYS A 272 -19.28 6.06 -9.51
CA CYS A 272 -19.83 4.72 -9.77
C CYS A 272 -19.25 3.66 -8.81
N ALA A 273 -18.10 3.96 -8.20
CA ALA A 273 -17.60 3.17 -7.10
C ALA A 273 -18.34 3.67 -5.85
N GLY A 274 -19.25 2.85 -5.30
CA GLY A 274 -20.21 3.22 -4.25
C GLY A 274 -19.66 4.02 -3.06
N GLU A 275 -20.58 4.68 -2.35
CA GLU A 275 -20.34 5.57 -1.20
C GLU A 275 -19.22 5.10 -0.28
N ASP A 276 -18.47 6.07 0.25
CA ASP A 276 -17.41 5.86 1.26
C ASP A 276 -17.87 4.82 2.31
N ASP A 277 -17.19 3.68 2.35
CA ASP A 277 -16.98 2.85 3.55
C ASP A 277 -18.21 2.45 4.41
N ILE A 278 -19.41 2.31 3.83
CA ILE A 278 -20.54 1.67 4.53
C ILE A 278 -20.30 0.15 4.59
N GLY A 279 -19.49 -0.31 5.54
CA GLY A 279 -19.24 -1.74 5.75
C GLY A 279 -17.93 -2.12 6.46
N LYS A 280 -17.08 -1.17 6.84
CA LYS A 280 -15.95 -1.50 7.72
C LYS A 280 -16.45 -1.78 9.13
N GLU A 281 -16.17 -2.97 9.65
CA GLU A 281 -16.27 -3.25 11.08
C GLU A 281 -15.24 -2.39 11.80
N TYR A 282 -15.70 -1.24 12.28
CA TYR A 282 -14.96 -0.42 13.22
C TYR A 282 -15.11 -1.01 14.63
N PRO A 283 -14.06 -1.02 15.45
CA PRO A 283 -14.20 -1.39 16.86
C PRO A 283 -15.17 -0.41 17.56
N GLU A 284 -15.79 -0.84 18.67
CA GLU A 284 -16.77 -0.04 19.45
C GLU A 284 -16.29 1.39 19.77
N ILE A 285 -14.97 1.58 19.88
CA ILE A 285 -14.36 2.89 20.09
C ILE A 285 -13.38 3.16 18.95
N VAL A 286 -13.69 4.16 18.13
CA VAL A 286 -12.81 4.71 17.11
C VAL A 286 -12.25 6.05 17.54
N ARG A 287 -10.99 6.32 17.22
CA ARG A 287 -10.42 7.66 17.39
C ARG A 287 -10.74 8.51 16.17
N VAL A 288 -11.03 9.77 16.41
CA VAL A 288 -11.20 10.77 15.36
C VAL A 288 -9.85 11.47 15.18
N ALA A 289 -9.21 11.25 14.04
CA ALA A 289 -8.02 12.01 13.66
C ALA A 289 -8.46 13.34 13.05
N ARG A 290 -7.79 14.43 13.44
CA ARG A 290 -8.07 15.78 12.95
C ARG A 290 -6.77 16.51 12.65
N VAL A 291 -6.76 17.23 11.54
CA VAL A 291 -5.72 18.21 11.22
C VAL A 291 -6.33 19.60 11.33
N GLY A 292 -5.78 20.52 12.14
CA GLY A 292 -6.22 21.92 12.23
C GLY A 292 -7.00 22.29 13.51
N ASP A 293 -7.08 23.60 13.81
CA ASP A 293 -7.46 24.13 15.14
C ASP A 293 -8.94 24.55 15.28
N SER A 294 -9.68 24.89 14.22
CA SER A 294 -11.14 25.23 14.28
C SER A 294 -12.08 24.13 13.74
N LEU A 295 -13.28 24.02 14.32
CA LEU A 295 -14.32 23.04 13.94
C LEU A 295 -15.06 23.44 12.65
N ASP A 296 -14.66 24.55 12.02
CA ASP A 296 -15.30 25.06 10.82
C ASP A 296 -14.94 24.20 9.59
N GLU A 297 -15.87 24.17 8.64
CA GLU A 297 -15.85 23.38 7.42
C GLU A 297 -14.51 23.49 6.67
N GLY A 298 -13.73 22.41 6.67
CA GLY A 298 -12.51 22.38 5.86
C GLY A 298 -11.43 21.39 6.23
N PHE A 299 -11.56 20.62 7.32
CA PHE A 299 -10.48 19.74 7.80
C PHE A 299 -10.78 18.25 7.64
N ALA A 300 -9.71 17.47 7.44
CA ALA A 300 -9.77 16.00 7.37
C ALA A 300 -10.15 15.46 8.75
N VAL A 301 -11.35 14.87 8.86
CA VAL A 301 -11.85 14.22 10.06
C VAL A 301 -12.20 12.79 9.69
N GLU A 302 -11.43 11.83 10.20
CA GLU A 302 -11.58 10.42 9.85
C GLU A 302 -11.58 9.54 11.10
N CYS A 303 -12.41 8.50 11.10
CA CYS A 303 -12.35 7.44 12.11
C CYS A 303 -11.15 6.54 11.80
N CYS A 304 -10.16 6.56 12.68
CA CYS A 304 -8.88 5.88 12.48
C CYS A 304 -8.41 5.21 13.76
N SER A 305 -7.93 3.97 13.66
CA SER A 305 -7.28 3.26 14.78
C SER A 305 -5.76 3.43 14.80
N GLY A 306 -5.15 4.07 13.80
CA GLY A 306 -3.69 4.24 13.68
C GLY A 306 -3.06 5.22 14.66
N THR A 307 -1.73 5.24 14.68
CA THR A 307 -0.94 6.22 15.44
C THR A 307 -0.56 7.41 14.54
N HIS A 308 -0.61 8.61 15.09
CA HIS A 308 -0.44 9.86 14.34
C HIS A 308 0.57 10.79 14.97
N VAL A 309 1.37 11.48 14.15
CA VAL A 309 2.13 12.63 14.63
C VAL A 309 1.17 13.69 15.19
N LEU A 310 1.57 14.35 16.29
CA LEU A 310 0.79 15.37 16.98
C LEU A 310 0.74 16.69 16.20
N ASN A 311 1.70 16.92 15.30
CA ASN A 311 1.76 18.09 14.45
C ASN A 311 2.14 17.67 13.02
N THR A 312 1.45 18.21 12.01
CA THR A 312 1.73 17.91 10.60
C THR A 312 3.11 18.37 10.15
N ALA A 313 3.72 19.37 10.80
CA ALA A 313 5.11 19.75 10.59
C ALA A 313 6.08 18.58 10.88
N SER A 314 5.72 17.64 11.77
CA SER A 314 6.53 16.45 12.03
C SER A 314 6.62 15.51 10.83
N ILE A 315 5.71 15.59 9.84
CA ILE A 315 5.82 14.86 8.56
C ILE A 315 7.11 15.26 7.82
N THR A 316 7.58 16.49 8.04
CA THR A 316 8.86 17.04 7.57
C THR A 316 8.92 17.27 6.06
N ASP A 317 8.66 16.24 5.25
CA ASP A 317 8.64 16.32 3.80
C ASP A 317 7.67 15.29 3.22
N PHE A 318 7.19 15.51 2.00
CA PHE A 318 6.26 14.63 1.31
C PHE A 318 6.50 14.68 -0.20
N THR A 319 6.54 13.52 -0.85
CA THR A 319 6.61 13.46 -2.30
C THR A 319 5.88 12.26 -2.87
N ILE A 320 5.18 12.47 -3.99
CA ILE A 320 4.51 11.39 -4.74
C ILE A 320 5.54 10.81 -5.72
N LEU A 321 5.77 9.50 -5.64
CA LEU A 321 6.63 8.77 -6.57
C LEU A 321 5.88 8.37 -7.85
N SER A 322 4.62 7.97 -7.70
CA SER A 322 3.79 7.61 -8.85
C SER A 322 2.30 7.76 -8.54
N ASP A 323 1.53 8.04 -9.58
CA ASP A 323 0.07 7.97 -9.61
C ASP A 323 -0.34 7.22 -10.88
N ARG A 324 -1.05 6.10 -10.71
CA ARG A 324 -1.41 5.19 -11.81
C ARG A 324 -2.78 4.56 -11.59
N SER A 325 -3.46 4.20 -12.68
CA SER A 325 -4.66 3.36 -12.60
C SER A 325 -4.30 2.01 -11.99
N SER A 326 -5.04 1.56 -10.99
CA SER A 326 -4.91 0.21 -10.42
C SER A 326 -6.04 -0.71 -10.89
N ALA A 327 -7.23 -0.14 -11.10
CA ALA A 327 -8.41 -0.81 -11.66
C ALA A 327 -9.32 0.24 -12.32
N LYS A 328 -10.46 -0.20 -12.90
CA LYS A 328 -11.49 0.71 -13.41
C LYS A 328 -11.99 1.62 -12.29
N GLY A 329 -11.99 2.94 -12.53
CA GLY A 329 -12.44 3.94 -11.55
C GLY A 329 -11.57 4.06 -10.29
N VAL A 330 -10.42 3.38 -10.21
CA VAL A 330 -9.52 3.41 -9.05
C VAL A 330 -8.09 3.75 -9.48
N ARG A 331 -7.52 4.75 -8.80
CA ARG A 331 -6.12 5.15 -8.94
C ARG A 331 -5.35 4.84 -7.67
N ARG A 332 -4.04 4.66 -7.84
CA ARG A 332 -3.10 4.29 -6.79
C ARG A 332 -1.92 5.25 -6.79
N ILE A 333 -1.74 5.91 -5.66
CA ILE A 333 -0.58 6.76 -5.36
C ILE A 333 0.42 5.99 -4.52
N PHE A 334 1.70 6.11 -4.87
CA PHE A 334 2.82 5.78 -3.99
C PHE A 334 3.50 7.08 -3.59
N ALA A 335 3.72 7.27 -2.29
CA ALA A 335 4.37 8.47 -1.76
C ALA A 335 5.34 8.13 -0.63
N LEU A 336 6.26 9.06 -0.38
CA LEU A 336 7.21 9.01 0.73
C LEU A 336 6.96 10.19 1.67
N THR A 337 7.37 10.02 2.93
CA THR A 337 7.44 11.08 3.94
C THR A 337 8.85 11.24 4.51
N GLY A 338 9.06 12.26 5.34
CA GLY A 338 10.25 12.39 6.17
C GLY A 338 11.54 12.50 5.36
N GLU A 339 12.59 11.86 5.87
CA GLU A 339 13.91 11.89 5.24
C GLU A 339 13.92 11.18 3.87
N LYS A 340 13.16 10.09 3.71
CA LYS A 340 13.05 9.38 2.42
C LYS A 340 12.47 10.29 1.33
N ALA A 341 11.46 11.10 1.64
CA ALA A 341 10.92 12.08 0.70
C ALA A 341 11.95 13.16 0.34
N ARG A 342 12.71 13.67 1.32
CA ARG A 342 13.76 14.66 1.10
C ARG A 342 14.85 14.14 0.16
N GLN A 343 15.33 12.92 0.41
CA GLN A 343 16.33 12.25 -0.43
C GLN A 343 15.81 12.04 -1.84
N SER A 344 14.57 11.56 -1.99
CA SER A 344 13.91 11.40 -3.28
C SER A 344 13.87 12.72 -4.07
N ARG A 345 13.43 13.82 -3.46
CA ARG A 345 13.41 15.14 -4.12
C ARG A 345 14.80 15.66 -4.47
N SER A 346 15.79 15.44 -3.61
CA SER A 346 17.17 15.83 -3.89
C SER A 346 17.72 15.09 -5.11
N TYR A 347 17.48 13.78 -5.16
CA TYR A 347 17.85 12.94 -6.29
C TYR A 347 17.16 13.39 -7.58
N GLY A 348 15.85 13.64 -7.56
CA GLY A 348 15.11 14.14 -8.71
C GLY A 348 15.65 15.46 -9.26
N ARG A 349 15.92 16.44 -8.38
CA ARG A 349 16.53 17.72 -8.79
C ARG A 349 17.91 17.56 -9.39
N GLU A 350 18.76 16.70 -8.83
CA GLU A 350 20.10 16.43 -9.35
C GLU A 350 20.03 15.86 -10.78
N ILE A 351 19.17 14.86 -10.99
CA ILE A 351 19.00 14.22 -12.31
C ILE A 351 18.42 15.20 -13.33
N VAL A 352 17.36 15.95 -12.97
CA VAL A 352 16.77 16.95 -13.87
C VAL A 352 17.78 18.02 -14.25
N SER A 353 18.53 18.57 -13.28
CA SER A 353 19.56 19.59 -13.53
C SER A 353 20.65 19.08 -14.49
N ARG A 354 21.13 17.85 -14.28
CA ARG A 354 22.10 17.20 -15.17
C ARG A 354 21.56 17.00 -16.59
N LEU A 355 20.29 16.65 -16.74
CA LEU A 355 19.66 16.50 -18.06
C LEU A 355 19.43 17.85 -18.75
N GLU A 356 19.10 18.90 -17.99
CA GLU A 356 18.94 20.26 -18.52
C GLU A 356 20.26 20.85 -19.02
N SER A 357 21.37 20.63 -18.31
CA SER A 357 22.71 21.05 -18.75
C SER A 357 23.08 20.41 -20.09
N GLN A 358 22.87 19.10 -20.21
CA GLN A 358 23.17 18.36 -21.44
C GLN A 358 22.26 18.74 -22.61
N CYS A 359 21.00 19.05 -22.35
CA CYS A 359 20.10 19.54 -23.39
C CYS A 359 20.56 20.90 -23.93
N SER A 360 21.18 21.72 -23.07
CA SER A 360 21.64 23.06 -23.40
C SER A 360 23.02 23.10 -24.06
N ASN A 361 23.90 22.12 -23.78
CA ASN A 361 25.28 22.10 -24.26
C ASN A 361 25.54 20.97 -25.29
N PRO A 362 25.71 21.27 -26.60
CA PRO A 362 25.98 20.27 -27.63
C PRO A 362 27.27 19.47 -27.43
N ALA A 363 28.27 20.02 -26.74
CA ALA A 363 29.55 19.35 -26.51
C ALA A 363 29.41 18.15 -25.54
N GLU A 364 28.50 18.24 -24.57
CA GLU A 364 28.21 17.15 -23.61
C GLU A 364 27.41 16.00 -24.25
N LEU A 365 26.87 16.20 -25.46
CA LEU A 365 26.13 15.18 -26.21
C LEU A 365 27.03 14.14 -26.88
N GLN A 366 28.36 14.32 -26.90
CA GLN A 366 29.31 13.45 -27.59
C GLN A 366 29.81 12.25 -26.76
N GLY A 367 29.53 12.22 -25.45
CA GLY A 367 29.88 11.08 -24.58
C GLY A 367 28.96 9.85 -24.77
N ASN A 368 29.54 8.65 -24.66
CA ASN A 368 28.79 7.38 -24.70
C ASN A 368 27.88 7.15 -23.49
N ASP A 369 28.06 7.90 -22.41
CA ASP A 369 27.12 7.87 -21.28
C ASP A 369 25.80 8.51 -21.71
N ILE A 370 24.80 7.66 -21.93
CA ILE A 370 23.41 8.08 -21.86
C ILE A 370 23.11 8.18 -20.37
N PRO A 371 22.71 9.34 -19.83
CA PRO A 371 22.36 9.46 -18.41
C PRO A 371 21.15 8.62 -17.99
N GLY A 372 20.61 7.77 -18.86
CA GLY A 372 19.43 6.94 -18.61
C GLY A 372 19.74 5.53 -18.11
N GLU A 373 20.96 5.03 -18.26
CA GLU A 373 21.29 3.64 -17.89
C GLU A 373 21.51 3.45 -16.38
N ARG A 374 21.59 4.55 -15.60
CA ARG A 374 21.72 4.53 -14.14
C ARG A 374 20.74 5.46 -13.41
N ILE A 375 19.58 5.78 -14.01
CA ILE A 375 18.51 6.51 -13.29
C ILE A 375 17.64 5.50 -12.55
N GLU A 376 17.55 5.67 -11.24
CA GLU A 376 16.65 4.93 -10.36
C GLU A 376 15.26 5.58 -10.40
N TRP A 377 14.55 5.36 -11.50
CA TRP A 377 13.23 5.97 -11.78
C TRP A 377 12.21 5.80 -10.66
N ALA A 378 12.29 4.70 -9.92
CA ALA A 378 11.38 4.38 -8.83
C ALA A 378 11.61 5.25 -7.57
N GLN A 379 12.80 5.83 -7.40
CA GLN A 379 13.13 6.67 -6.24
C GLN A 379 12.90 8.16 -6.51
N MET A 380 12.61 8.53 -7.74
CA MET A 380 12.45 9.92 -8.15
C MET A 380 10.99 10.37 -8.00
N PRO A 381 10.73 11.63 -7.60
CA PRO A 381 9.39 12.19 -7.58
C PRO A 381 8.72 12.08 -8.94
N HIS A 382 7.40 11.91 -8.93
CA HIS A 382 6.60 11.72 -10.14
C HIS A 382 6.78 12.86 -11.15
N GLN A 383 6.78 14.10 -10.68
CA GLN A 383 6.95 15.29 -11.53
C GLN A 383 8.34 15.35 -12.16
N ASP A 384 9.39 15.10 -11.35
CA ASP A 384 10.77 15.06 -11.83
C ASP A 384 10.98 13.91 -12.83
N ASN A 385 10.32 12.76 -12.61
CA ASN A 385 10.35 11.61 -13.51
C ASN A 385 9.75 11.96 -14.88
N VAL A 386 8.58 12.61 -14.91
CA VAL A 386 7.96 13.09 -16.16
C VAL A 386 8.90 14.05 -16.88
N ARG A 387 9.44 15.04 -16.16
CA ARG A 387 10.37 16.05 -16.71
C ARG A 387 11.65 15.43 -17.25
N ALA A 388 12.27 14.52 -16.51
CA ALA A 388 13.49 13.82 -16.92
C ALA A 388 13.26 12.97 -18.18
N ARG A 389 12.10 12.31 -18.32
CA ARG A 389 11.75 11.56 -19.53
C ARG A 389 11.61 12.47 -20.76
N GLU A 390 11.02 13.65 -20.61
CA GLU A 390 10.93 14.65 -21.68
C GLU A 390 12.33 15.14 -22.11
N LEU A 391 13.18 15.48 -21.14
CA LEU A 391 14.56 15.91 -21.40
C LEU A 391 15.36 14.82 -22.12
N LEU A 392 15.25 13.56 -21.69
CA LEU A 392 15.88 12.44 -22.39
C LEU A 392 15.38 12.27 -23.82
N LYS A 393 14.09 12.45 -24.09
CA LYS A 393 13.55 12.43 -25.47
C LYS A 393 14.17 13.54 -26.31
N MET A 394 14.28 14.75 -25.78
CA MET A 394 14.91 15.90 -26.46
C MET A 394 16.40 15.66 -26.74
N ILE A 395 17.14 15.16 -25.76
CA ILE A 395 18.56 14.80 -25.88
C ILE A 395 18.76 13.74 -26.97
N LYS A 396 17.95 12.67 -26.97
CA LYS A 396 18.02 11.60 -27.99
C LYS A 396 17.74 12.15 -29.39
N LYS A 397 16.76 13.05 -29.53
CA LYS A 397 16.43 13.71 -30.80
C LYS A 397 17.61 14.55 -31.31
N LYS A 398 18.16 15.43 -30.47
CA LYS A 398 19.32 16.28 -30.81
C LYS A 398 20.57 15.45 -31.18
N ARG A 399 20.86 14.37 -30.45
CA ARG A 399 21.95 13.43 -30.79
C ARG A 399 21.75 12.79 -32.15
N LYS A 400 20.52 12.38 -32.50
CA LYS A 400 20.21 11.80 -33.81
C LYS A 400 20.38 12.82 -34.94
N GLU A 401 19.99 14.06 -34.73
CA GLU A 401 20.17 15.17 -35.68
C GLU A 401 21.66 15.50 -35.90
N ALA A 402 22.44 15.60 -34.81
CA ALA A 402 23.89 15.83 -34.87
C ALA A 402 24.62 14.69 -35.61
N LYS A 403 24.29 13.43 -35.34
CA LYS A 403 24.88 12.29 -36.07
C LYS A 403 24.56 12.32 -37.56
N LYS A 404 23.33 12.69 -37.95
CA LYS A 404 22.96 12.84 -39.37
C LYS A 404 23.77 13.93 -40.07
N GLN A 405 24.03 15.05 -39.41
CA GLN A 405 24.86 16.13 -39.98
C GLN A 405 26.32 15.69 -40.17
N ILE A 406 26.87 14.88 -39.26
CA ILE A 406 28.23 14.34 -39.37
C ILE A 406 28.36 13.29 -40.49
N THR A 407 27.30 12.52 -40.77
CA THR A 407 27.33 11.46 -41.80
C THR A 407 27.00 11.98 -43.21
N ALA A 408 26.52 13.22 -43.33
CA ALA A 408 26.18 13.88 -44.59
C ALA A 408 27.33 14.74 -45.17
N HIS A 409 28.40 14.90 -44.40
CA HIS A 409 29.71 15.39 -44.83
C HIS A 409 30.68 14.22 -44.93
#